data_AF-A0A259DBK3-F1
#
_entry.id   AF-A0A259DBK3-F1
#
_cell.length_a   1.000
_cell.length_b   1.000
_cell.length_c   1.000
_cell.angle_alpha   90.00
_cell.angle_beta   90.00
_cell.angle_gamma   90.00
#
_symmetry.space_group_name_H-M   'P 1'
#
loop_
_entity.id
_entity.type
_entity.pdbx_description
1 polymer ?
#
loop_
_entity_poly.entity_id
_entity_poly.type
_entity_poly.pdbx_seq_one_letter_code
_entity_poly.pdbx_strand_id
1 'polypeptide(L)'
;MSSVTMRQMLEAGVHFGHQTRFWNPKMAQYIFGHRNKIHIVNLEKSLPMFQDAQKFVRQLTSNKGTVLFVGTKRAAREIVREEAERAGMPYVDNRWLGGMLTNFKTVKQSIKRLKDLEVSLAEPGRLSKKEILTVQREA
;
A
#
# COMPACT_ATOMS: atom_id res chain seq x y z
N MET A 1 -22.01 -6.65 9.73
CA MET A 1 -21.02 -5.80 9.04
C MET A 1 -21.71 -5.14 7.85
N SER A 2 -21.55 -3.83 7.67
CA SER A 2 -22.15 -3.09 6.55
C SER A 2 -21.47 -3.47 5.24
N SER A 3 -22.21 -4.08 4.33
CA SER A 3 -21.77 -4.26 2.94
C SER A 3 -21.68 -2.91 2.26
N VAL A 4 -20.56 -2.61 1.60
CA VAL A 4 -20.42 -1.41 0.77
C VAL A 4 -21.48 -1.47 -0.34
N THR A 5 -22.25 -0.39 -0.49
CA THR A 5 -23.28 -0.28 -1.53
C THR A 5 -22.76 0.51 -2.73
N MET A 6 -23.37 0.31 -3.90
CA MET A 6 -23.04 1.09 -5.10
C MET A 6 -23.28 2.59 -4.88
N ARG A 7 -24.30 2.96 -4.10
CA ARG A 7 -24.59 4.35 -3.73
C ARG A 7 -23.42 4.98 -2.97
N GLN A 8 -22.87 4.29 -1.97
CA GLN A 8 -21.71 4.78 -1.22
C GLN A 8 -20.47 4.93 -2.12
N MET A 9 -20.26 4.02 -3.08
CA MET A 9 -19.19 4.14 -4.07
C MET A 9 -19.36 5.37 -4.98
N LEU A 10 -20.59 5.68 -5.38
CA LEU A 10 -20.90 6.88 -6.15
C LEU A 10 -20.64 8.15 -5.33
N GLU A 11 -21.15 8.21 -4.09
CA GLU A 11 -20.96 9.35 -3.17
C GLU A 11 -19.47 9.57 -2.83
N ALA A 12 -18.68 8.50 -2.69
CA ALA A 12 -17.24 8.56 -2.48
C ALA A 12 -16.43 8.90 -3.76
N GLY A 13 -17.08 8.97 -4.93
CA GLY A 13 -16.42 9.36 -6.18
C GLY A 13 -15.46 8.31 -6.77
N VAL A 14 -15.56 7.03 -6.38
CA VAL A 14 -14.60 5.99 -6.84
C VAL A 14 -14.75 5.63 -8.32
N HIS A 15 -15.84 6.06 -8.96
CA HIS A 15 -16.14 5.83 -10.37
C HIS A 15 -15.37 6.77 -11.30
N PHE A 16 -14.71 7.81 -10.78
CA PHE A 16 -13.91 8.72 -11.61
C PHE A 16 -12.57 8.07 -11.97
N GLY A 17 -12.38 7.85 -13.28
CA GLY A 17 -11.12 7.42 -13.86
C GLY A 17 -10.21 8.58 -14.25
N HIS A 18 -9.32 8.34 -15.21
CA HIS A 18 -8.41 9.35 -15.73
C HIS A 18 -8.91 9.96 -17.05
N GLN A 19 -8.15 10.91 -17.60
CA GLN A 19 -8.47 11.49 -18.91
C GLN A 19 -8.42 10.44 -20.01
N THR A 20 -9.25 10.59 -21.05
CA THR A 20 -9.39 9.60 -22.14
C THR A 20 -8.11 9.31 -22.93
N ARG A 21 -7.11 10.20 -22.87
CA ARG A 21 -5.79 9.99 -23.48
C ARG A 21 -4.87 9.07 -22.67
N PHE A 22 -5.10 8.92 -21.38
CA PHE A 22 -4.24 8.15 -20.47
C PHE A 22 -4.89 6.82 -20.08
N TRP A 23 -5.50 6.14 -21.05
CA TRP A 23 -6.19 4.87 -20.81
C TRP A 23 -5.41 3.69 -21.40
N ASN A 24 -5.64 2.51 -20.83
CA ASN A 24 -5.11 1.25 -21.34
C ASN A 24 -6.24 0.52 -22.08
N PRO A 25 -6.08 0.11 -23.35
CA PRO A 25 -7.11 -0.61 -24.11
C PRO A 25 -7.68 -1.85 -23.42
N LYS A 26 -6.88 -2.55 -22.61
CA LYS A 26 -7.33 -3.71 -21.83
C LYS A 26 -8.39 -3.38 -20.77
N MET A 27 -8.55 -2.10 -20.43
CA MET A 27 -9.55 -1.62 -19.49
C MET A 27 -10.92 -1.39 -20.13
N ALA A 28 -11.09 -1.57 -21.45
CA ALA A 28 -12.34 -1.31 -22.15
C ALA A 28 -13.55 -1.96 -21.48
N GLN A 29 -13.42 -3.22 -21.05
CA GLN A 29 -14.49 -3.94 -20.38
C GLN A 29 -14.88 -3.38 -19.00
N TYR A 30 -14.00 -2.63 -18.34
CA TYR A 30 -14.22 -2.04 -17.00
C TYR A 30 -14.64 -0.57 -17.07
N ILE A 31 -14.64 0.03 -18.25
CA ILE A 31 -15.05 1.42 -18.49
C ILE A 31 -16.52 1.41 -18.89
N PHE A 32 -17.35 2.16 -18.16
CA PHE A 32 -18.77 2.35 -18.51
C PHE A 32 -18.92 3.32 -19.68
N GLY A 33 -18.09 4.37 -19.69
CA GLY A 33 -18.12 5.40 -20.72
C GLY A 33 -17.16 6.54 -20.40
N HIS A 34 -17.39 7.70 -20.99
CA HIS A 34 -16.64 8.91 -20.66
C HIS A 34 -17.56 10.14 -20.64
N ARG A 35 -17.25 11.11 -19.77
CA ARG A 35 -17.93 12.40 -19.69
C ARG A 35 -16.88 13.48 -19.50
N ASN A 36 -16.99 14.60 -20.23
CA ASN A 36 -16.01 15.69 -20.17
C ASN A 36 -14.55 15.22 -20.31
N LYS A 37 -14.31 14.27 -21.21
CA LYS A 37 -12.99 13.64 -21.46
C LYS A 37 -12.39 12.88 -20.26
N ILE A 38 -13.20 12.51 -19.26
CA ILE A 38 -12.81 11.65 -18.14
C ILE A 38 -13.54 10.30 -18.28
N HIS A 39 -12.80 9.19 -18.13
CA HIS A 39 -13.40 7.86 -18.11
C HIS A 39 -14.20 7.63 -16.83
N ILE A 40 -15.35 6.98 -16.96
CA ILE A 40 -16.17 6.52 -15.84
C ILE A 40 -15.98 5.01 -15.71
N VAL A 41 -15.55 4.56 -14.54
CA VAL A 41 -15.36 3.14 -14.21
C VAL A 41 -16.73 2.51 -13.92
N ASN A 42 -16.94 1.30 -14.44
CA ASN A 42 -18.21 0.59 -14.29
C ASN A 42 -18.34 -0.04 -12.89
N LEU A 43 -19.18 0.58 -12.04
CA LEU A 43 -19.44 0.09 -10.69
C LEU A 43 -20.26 -1.21 -10.63
N GLU A 44 -21.06 -1.53 -11.66
CA GLU A 44 -21.76 -2.82 -11.74
C GLU A 44 -20.78 -3.99 -11.82
N LYS A 45 -19.58 -3.75 -12.38
CA LYS A 45 -18.48 -4.72 -12.38
C LYS A 45 -17.60 -4.59 -11.14
N SER A 46 -17.31 -3.37 -10.70
CA SER A 46 -16.43 -3.15 -9.54
C SER A 46 -17.02 -3.71 -8.24
N LEU A 47 -18.33 -3.60 -8.02
CA LEU A 47 -18.95 -4.03 -6.76
C LEU A 47 -18.85 -5.56 -6.53
N PRO A 48 -19.24 -6.43 -7.48
CA PRO A 48 -19.02 -7.88 -7.33
C PRO A 48 -17.55 -8.24 -7.14
N MET A 49 -16.65 -7.68 -7.97
CA MET A 49 -15.21 -7.94 -7.87
C MET A 49 -14.62 -7.50 -6.52
N PHE A 50 -15.12 -6.39 -5.96
CA PHE A 50 -14.73 -5.91 -4.64
C PHE A 50 -15.18 -6.88 -3.54
N GLN A 51 -16.41 -7.41 -3.63
CA GLN A 51 -16.92 -8.40 -2.69
C GLN A 51 -16.10 -9.71 -2.75
N ASP A 52 -15.73 -10.16 -3.94
CA ASP A 52 -14.87 -11.33 -4.14
C ASP A 52 -13.47 -11.10 -3.53
N ALA A 53 -12.87 -9.93 -3.78
CA ALA A 53 -11.59 -9.56 -3.18
C ALA A 53 -11.67 -9.51 -1.64
N GLN A 54 -12.75 -8.94 -1.09
CA GLN A 54 -12.98 -8.90 0.36
C GLN A 54 -13.10 -10.31 0.95
N LYS A 55 -13.81 -11.21 0.27
CA LYS A 55 -13.93 -12.62 0.67
C LYS A 55 -12.57 -13.33 0.65
N PHE A 56 -11.78 -13.11 -0.40
CA PHE A 56 -10.44 -13.69 -0.53
C PHE A 56 -9.51 -13.21 0.60
N VAL A 57 -9.46 -11.91 0.86
CA VAL A 57 -8.62 -11.34 1.92
C VAL A 57 -9.04 -11.90 3.29
N ARG A 58 -10.35 -12.03 3.56
CA ARG A 58 -10.84 -12.64 4.79
C ARG A 58 -10.39 -14.10 4.96
N GLN A 59 -10.44 -14.88 3.88
CA GLN A 59 -10.00 -16.27 3.90
C GLN A 59 -8.47 -16.40 4.09
N LEU A 60 -7.71 -15.48 3.49
CA LEU A 60 -6.26 -15.44 3.64
C LEU A 60 -5.88 -15.13 5.09
N THR A 61 -6.51 -14.13 5.70
CA THR A 61 -6.19 -13.71 7.08
C THR A 61 -6.69 -14.72 8.12
N SER A 62 -7.81 -15.41 7.88
CA SER A 62 -8.25 -16.52 8.76
C SER A 62 -7.23 -17.67 8.80
N ASN A 63 -6.49 -17.84 7.71
CA ASN A 63 -5.41 -18.83 7.59
C ASN A 63 -4.05 -18.29 8.08
N LYS A 64 -4.04 -17.19 8.85
CA LYS A 64 -2.83 -16.50 9.33
C LYS A 64 -1.91 -15.99 8.22
N GLY A 65 -2.46 -15.74 7.03
CA GLY A 65 -1.73 -15.13 5.92
C GLY A 65 -1.46 -13.64 6.18
N THR A 66 -0.30 -13.18 5.74
CA THR A 66 0.11 -11.77 5.83
C THR A 66 -0.29 -11.02 4.57
N VAL A 67 -0.85 -9.81 4.72
CA VAL A 67 -1.17 -8.91 3.60
C VAL A 67 -0.22 -7.71 3.65
N LEU A 68 0.50 -7.47 2.55
CA LEU A 68 1.38 -6.31 2.43
C LEU A 68 0.63 -5.15 1.77
N PHE A 69 0.50 -4.04 2.48
CA PHE A 69 -0.10 -2.82 1.97
C PHE A 69 0.95 -1.98 1.23
N VAL A 70 0.63 -1.46 0.04
CA VAL A 70 1.60 -0.67 -0.76
C VAL A 70 0.94 0.56 -1.34
N GLY A 71 1.49 1.74 -1.03
CA GLY A 71 0.97 3.02 -1.53
C GLY A 71 1.99 4.14 -1.43
N THR A 72 2.67 4.43 -2.54
CA THR A 72 3.79 5.39 -2.57
C THR A 72 3.41 6.81 -2.96
N LYS A 73 2.19 7.01 -3.49
CA LYS A 73 1.66 8.31 -3.90
C LYS A 73 1.38 9.18 -2.69
N ARG A 74 1.65 10.49 -2.76
CA ARG A 74 1.45 11.44 -1.66
C ARG A 74 0.06 11.35 -1.03
N ALA A 75 -0.99 11.26 -1.84
CA ALA A 75 -2.37 11.15 -1.37
C ALA A 75 -2.73 9.80 -0.74
N ALA A 76 -1.90 8.76 -0.93
CA ALA A 76 -2.15 7.41 -0.43
C ALA A 76 -1.28 7.04 0.77
N ARG A 77 -0.14 7.72 1.00
CA ARG A 77 0.86 7.31 2.01
C ARG A 77 0.27 7.20 3.41
N GLU A 78 -0.39 8.27 3.86
CA GLU A 78 -0.96 8.37 5.19
C GLU A 78 -2.10 7.38 5.39
N ILE A 79 -3.04 7.33 4.43
CA ILE A 79 -4.17 6.38 4.44
C ILE A 79 -3.69 4.93 4.51
N VAL A 80 -2.68 4.58 3.71
CA VAL A 80 -2.14 3.21 3.67
C VAL A 80 -1.43 2.85 4.97
N ARG A 81 -0.67 3.79 5.56
CA ARG A 81 -0.01 3.60 6.85
C ARG A 81 -1.04 3.37 7.96
N GLU A 82 -1.98 4.30 8.12
CA GLU A 82 -2.98 4.27 9.19
C GLU A 82 -3.84 3.00 9.15
N GLU A 83 -4.32 2.61 7.97
CA GLU A 83 -5.17 1.43 7.82
C GLU A 83 -4.40 0.12 7.99
N ALA A 84 -3.12 0.08 7.59
CA ALA A 84 -2.27 -1.08 7.81
C ALA A 84 -1.88 -1.25 9.29
N GLU A 85 -1.57 -0.16 9.99
CA GLU A 85 -1.34 -0.15 11.44
C GLU A 85 -2.58 -0.59 12.21
N ARG A 86 -3.77 -0.06 11.86
CA ARG A 86 -5.05 -0.51 12.44
C ARG A 86 -5.30 -2.00 12.21
N ALA A 87 -4.88 -2.53 11.07
CA ALA A 87 -4.99 -3.94 10.72
C ALA A 87 -3.86 -4.82 11.32
N GLY A 88 -2.82 -4.24 11.90
CA GLY A 88 -1.63 -4.96 12.38
C GLY A 88 -0.83 -5.65 11.26
N MET A 89 -0.85 -5.09 10.06
CA MET A 89 -0.26 -5.68 8.85
C MET A 89 0.92 -4.84 8.33
N PRO A 90 1.91 -5.44 7.65
CA PRO A 90 3.04 -4.69 7.11
C PRO A 90 2.63 -3.78 5.95
N TYR A 91 3.33 -2.65 5.79
CA TYR A 91 3.08 -1.68 4.74
C TYR A 91 4.35 -1.07 4.14
N VAL A 92 4.22 -0.51 2.93
CA VAL A 92 5.21 0.33 2.26
C VAL A 92 4.51 1.59 1.73
N ASP A 93 4.76 2.71 2.38
CA ASP A 93 4.18 4.02 2.08
C ASP A 93 5.17 4.99 1.41
N ASN A 94 6.47 4.75 1.56
CA ASN A 94 7.52 5.55 0.95
C ASN A 94 7.94 5.01 -0.43
N ARG A 95 9.17 4.53 -0.57
CA ARG A 95 9.70 4.02 -1.83
C ARG A 95 9.68 2.49 -1.83
N TRP A 96 9.08 1.91 -2.86
CA TRP A 96 9.25 0.50 -3.16
C TRP A 96 10.63 0.25 -3.76
N LEU A 97 11.50 -0.44 -3.04
CA LEU A 97 12.82 -0.82 -3.55
C LEU A 97 12.69 -2.07 -4.43
N GLY A 98 13.35 -2.04 -5.59
CA GLY A 98 13.43 -3.22 -6.45
C GLY A 98 14.04 -4.39 -5.67
N GLY A 99 13.43 -5.58 -5.77
CA GLY A 99 13.89 -6.75 -5.04
C GLY A 99 13.31 -6.94 -3.64
N MET A 100 12.41 -6.08 -3.16
CA MET A 100 11.77 -6.22 -1.83
C MET A 100 11.16 -7.61 -1.59
N LEU A 101 10.52 -8.20 -2.60
CA LEU A 101 9.96 -9.55 -2.52
C LEU A 101 10.87 -10.61 -3.17
N THR A 102 11.46 -10.31 -4.32
CA THR A 102 12.21 -11.30 -5.11
C THR A 102 13.63 -11.55 -4.57
N ASN A 103 14.25 -10.56 -3.92
CA ASN A 103 15.55 -10.68 -3.26
C ASN A 103 15.42 -10.42 -1.75
N PHE A 104 14.51 -11.15 -1.12
CA PHE A 104 14.23 -10.97 0.30
C PHE A 104 15.44 -11.30 1.21
N LYS A 105 16.36 -12.18 0.75
CA LYS A 105 17.58 -12.53 1.51
C LYS A 105 18.44 -11.30 1.80
N THR A 106 18.70 -10.47 0.80
CA THR A 106 19.49 -9.23 0.98
C THR A 106 18.70 -8.19 1.78
N VAL A 107 17.41 -8.03 1.50
CA VAL A 107 16.55 -7.07 2.23
C VAL A 107 16.50 -7.40 3.72
N LYS A 108 16.43 -8.70 4.07
CA LYS A 108 16.48 -9.17 5.46
C LYS A 108 17.80 -8.80 6.15
N GLN A 109 18.93 -8.78 5.43
CA GLN A 109 20.21 -8.32 5.98
C GLN A 109 20.18 -6.82 6.29
N SER A 110 19.58 -6.01 5.42
CA SER A 110 19.40 -4.58 5.67
C SER A 110 18.49 -4.32 6.89
N ILE A 111 17.40 -5.08 7.04
CA ILE A 111 16.53 -5.00 8.23
C ILE A 111 17.30 -5.40 9.50
N LYS A 112 18.13 -6.44 9.44
CA LYS A 112 18.98 -6.83 10.57
C LYS A 112 19.94 -5.70 10.94
N ARG A 113 20.62 -5.12 9.94
CA ARG A 113 21.53 -3.99 10.14
C ARG A 113 20.83 -2.80 10.81
N LEU A 114 19.59 -2.47 10.39
CA LEU A 114 18.81 -1.41 11.03
C LEU A 114 18.61 -1.68 12.53
N LYS A 115 18.21 -2.89 12.90
CA LYS A 115 18.05 -3.28 14.32
C LYS A 115 19.36 -3.18 15.10
N ASP A 116 20.46 -3.61 14.50
CA ASP A 116 21.79 -3.53 15.12
C ASP A 116 22.22 -2.06 15.36
N LEU A 117 21.87 -1.14 14.43
CA LEU A 117 22.10 0.30 14.58
C LEU A 117 21.21 0.93 15.66
N GLU A 118 19.93 0.56 15.74
CA GLU A 118 19.00 1.01 16.79
C GLU A 118 19.50 0.63 18.19
N VAL A 119 19.98 -0.61 18.36
CA VAL A 119 20.58 -1.08 19.62
C VAL A 119 21.84 -0.28 19.96
N SER A 120 22.70 -0.02 18.97
CA SER A 120 23.95 0.72 19.18
C SER A 120 23.70 2.19 19.57
N LEU A 121 22.61 2.80 19.08
CA LEU A 121 22.18 4.15 19.46
C LEU A 121 21.61 4.22 20.88
N ALA A 122 20.98 3.16 21.35
CA ALA A 122 20.36 3.11 22.68
C ALA A 122 21.39 2.94 23.80
N GLU A 123 22.59 2.41 23.52
CA GLU A 123 23.65 2.20 24.50
C GLU A 123 24.55 3.45 24.67
N PRO A 124 24.50 4.14 25.83
CA PRO A 124 25.32 5.33 26.06
C PRO A 124 26.81 4.98 26.17
N GLY A 125 27.66 5.78 25.49
CA GLY A 125 29.12 5.67 25.57
C GLY A 125 29.78 4.76 24.53
N ARG A 126 29.00 4.07 23.69
CA ARG A 126 29.53 3.17 22.66
C ARG A 126 29.98 3.86 21.37
N LEU A 127 29.47 5.06 21.10
CA LEU A 127 29.71 5.82 19.88
C LEU A 127 30.14 7.26 20.22
N SER A 128 31.10 7.78 19.46
CA SER A 128 31.44 9.20 19.50
C SER A 128 30.32 10.05 18.91
N LYS A 129 30.29 11.35 19.24
CA LYS A 129 29.27 12.29 18.71
C LYS A 129 29.20 12.30 17.17
N LYS A 130 30.34 12.11 16.49
CA LYS A 130 30.38 12.03 15.01
C LYS A 130 29.75 10.74 14.51
N GLU A 131 30.02 9.61 15.16
CA GLU A 131 29.45 8.32 14.79
C GLU A 131 27.94 8.29 15.04
N ILE A 132 27.47 8.88 16.14
CA ILE A 132 26.03 9.04 16.41
C ILE A 132 25.34 9.76 15.24
N LEU A 133 25.91 10.86 14.75
CA LEU A 133 25.33 11.61 13.62
C LEU A 133 25.31 10.80 12.32
N THR A 134 26.31 9.97 12.07
CA THR A 134 26.35 9.08 10.90
C THR A 134 25.30 7.98 11.00
N VAL A 135 25.21 7.34 12.17
CA VAL A 135 24.25 6.27 12.43
C VAL A 135 22.81 6.79 12.34
N GLN A 136 22.54 7.99 12.87
CA GLN A 136 21.22 8.64 12.74
C GLN A 136 20.82 9.00 11.30
N ARG A 137 21.78 9.12 10.38
CA ARG A 137 21.49 9.37 8.95
C ARG A 137 21.28 8.08 8.16
N GLU A 138 21.85 6.97 8.62
CA GLU A 138 21.70 5.65 8.00
C GLU A 138 20.43 4.91 8.45
N ALA A 139 19.97 5.13 9.68
CA ALA A 139 18.73 4.61 10.22
C ALA A 139 17.51 5.36 9.64
#